data_AF-A0A260AIY8-F1
#
_entry.id   AF-A0A260AIY8-F1
#
_cell.length_a   1.000
_cell.length_b   1.000
_cell.length_c   1.000
_cell.angle_alpha   90.00
_cell.angle_beta   90.00
_cell.angle_gamma   90.00
#
_symmetry.space_group_name_H-M   'P 1'
#
loop_
_entity.id
_entity.type
_entity.pdbx_description
1 polymer ?
#
loop_
_entity_poly.entity_id
_entity_poly.type
_entity_poly.pdbx_seq_one_letter_code
_entity_poly.pdbx_strand_id
1 'polypeptide(L)'
;MRSYEDYMFIPAQYEGWIGNGYVSTIVCAASPSDVIRALRADDSERVTASGVKDLVFAEWDLDAAHKTDGLDTQLVGVIDLGDDKVLLVQQNSQYVAATETYLKPLFAGREILSHSSLGSGQRFVWWSDGQVLADFDPYHYDPEEGIAPESVLDAARAIGGVGIDGPPPRNEGFPAVAGSFALADHLTESRVGPEILATGVFSVVVVRTGPALPPAQARTFDSESSWGAVVDRFENSYRLSRRGRAVETRSDQVAEIRFWYRPLRSYRLEDEYGIRYISDYRQNIWSRVDGVLVKDAPPMGLKVHPDSLVEVHKNWDVELGTLIADETEGTAVEIDGRPAWQFDLPPGWQGLPGSVAFDSETGIALRWHTAFQTIEFTHLDVGTELADELFSGD
;
A
#
# COMPACT_ATOMS: atom_id res chain seq x y z
N MET A 1 21.55 24.04 13.06
CA MET A 1 20.47 24.33 12.10
C MET A 1 20.92 23.79 10.75
N ARG A 2 20.12 22.90 10.16
CA ARG A 2 20.37 22.33 8.82
C ARG A 2 19.80 23.30 7.78
N SER A 3 20.42 23.38 6.61
CA SER A 3 19.91 24.23 5.52
C SER A 3 18.95 23.44 4.63
N TYR A 4 18.28 24.10 3.70
CA TYR A 4 17.46 23.39 2.70
C TYR A 4 18.29 22.43 1.83
N GLU A 5 19.58 22.68 1.63
CA GLU A 5 20.47 21.82 0.84
C GLU A 5 20.58 20.41 1.42
N ASP A 6 20.58 20.29 2.76
CA ASP A 6 20.60 19.01 3.48
C ASP A 6 19.34 18.16 3.19
N TYR A 7 18.26 18.79 2.73
CA TYR A 7 16.98 18.18 2.41
C TYR A 7 16.70 18.08 0.91
N MET A 8 17.60 18.54 0.04
CA MET A 8 17.43 18.47 -1.42
C MET A 8 17.39 17.04 -1.97
N PHE A 9 17.78 16.04 -1.18
CA PHE A 9 17.56 14.63 -1.52
C PHE A 9 16.06 14.31 -1.67
N ILE A 10 15.17 15.03 -0.97
CA ILE A 10 13.72 14.80 -1.02
C ILE A 10 13.17 15.07 -2.42
N PRO A 11 13.29 16.30 -2.97
CA PRO A 11 12.85 16.55 -4.33
C PRO A 11 13.61 15.73 -5.38
N ALA A 12 14.87 15.39 -5.15
CA ALA A 12 15.65 14.57 -6.09
C ALA A 12 15.17 13.11 -6.17
N GLN A 13 14.66 12.53 -5.08
CA GLN A 13 14.34 11.10 -5.01
C GLN A 13 12.83 10.79 -4.94
N TYR A 14 12.02 11.79 -4.58
CA TYR A 14 10.59 11.66 -4.30
C TYR A 14 9.74 12.68 -5.09
N GLU A 15 10.21 13.09 -6.27
CA GLU A 15 9.45 13.98 -7.17
C GLU A 15 8.03 13.46 -7.45
N GLY A 16 7.84 12.14 -7.61
CA GLY A 16 6.51 11.55 -7.80
C GLY A 16 5.58 11.74 -6.59
N TRP A 17 6.11 11.64 -5.36
CA TRP A 17 5.33 11.89 -4.15
C TRP A 17 4.94 13.38 -4.04
N ILE A 18 5.88 14.28 -4.35
CA ILE A 18 5.63 15.73 -4.35
C ILE A 18 4.63 16.13 -5.45
N GLY A 19 4.85 15.65 -6.67
CA GLY A 19 4.07 16.02 -7.85
C GLY A 19 2.61 15.55 -7.81
N ASN A 20 2.35 14.42 -7.16
CA ASN A 20 0.99 13.93 -6.92
C ASN A 20 0.29 14.63 -5.73
N GLY A 21 1.03 15.46 -5.00
CA GLY A 21 0.61 16.10 -3.78
C GLY A 21 0.94 15.28 -2.54
N TYR A 22 1.48 15.96 -1.52
CA TYR A 22 1.93 15.35 -0.28
C TYR A 22 1.53 16.16 0.95
N VAL A 23 1.49 15.46 2.08
CA VAL A 23 1.52 16.05 3.43
C VAL A 23 2.64 15.41 4.22
N SER A 24 3.34 16.22 5.00
CA SER A 24 4.28 15.80 6.03
C SER A 24 3.96 16.57 7.31
N THR A 25 3.60 15.85 8.36
CA THR A 25 3.17 16.44 9.63
C THR A 25 3.88 15.79 10.80
N ILE A 26 4.55 16.61 11.60
CA ILE A 26 5.23 16.18 12.82
C ILE A 26 4.33 16.52 14.00
N VAL A 27 4.04 15.52 14.83
CA VAL A 27 3.30 15.66 16.10
C VAL A 27 4.29 15.42 17.23
N CYS A 28 4.55 16.44 18.03
CA CYS A 28 5.44 16.34 19.20
C CYS A 28 4.68 15.88 20.45
N ALA A 29 5.39 15.29 21.41
CA ALA A 29 4.83 14.71 22.64
C ALA A 29 3.71 13.68 22.37
N ALA A 30 3.96 12.76 21.43
CA ALA A 30 3.03 11.72 21.03
C ALA A 30 3.74 10.40 20.71
N SER A 31 3.01 9.30 20.87
CA SER A 31 3.37 7.99 20.31
C SER A 31 2.52 7.68 19.06
N PRO A 32 2.97 6.79 18.15
CA PRO A 32 2.17 6.39 16.99
C PRO A 32 0.76 5.89 17.38
N SER A 33 0.67 5.10 18.45
CA SER A 33 -0.60 4.58 18.95
C SER A 33 -1.53 5.67 19.47
N ASP A 34 -0.99 6.73 20.08
CA ASP A 34 -1.81 7.87 20.51
C ASP A 34 -2.35 8.65 19.33
N VAL A 35 -1.53 8.80 18.28
CA VAL A 35 -1.97 9.49 17.06
C VAL A 35 -3.06 8.70 16.33
N ILE A 36 -2.83 7.41 16.08
CA ILE A 36 -3.79 6.51 15.43
C ILE A 36 -5.14 6.52 16.17
N ARG A 37 -5.11 6.41 17.50
CA ARG A 37 -6.32 6.45 18.35
C ARG A 37 -7.04 7.80 18.27
N ALA A 38 -6.30 8.91 18.33
CA ALA A 38 -6.87 10.25 18.29
C ALA A 38 -7.52 10.57 16.93
N LEU A 39 -6.93 10.09 15.83
CA LEU A 39 -7.50 10.18 14.49
C LEU A 39 -8.70 9.25 14.27
N ARG A 40 -8.98 8.33 15.22
CA ARG A 40 -10.01 7.28 15.10
C ARG A 40 -9.83 6.47 13.81
N ALA A 41 -8.57 6.20 13.46
CA ALA A 41 -8.27 5.46 12.26
C ALA A 41 -8.73 3.99 12.42
N ASP A 42 -9.17 3.38 11.32
CA ASP A 42 -9.35 1.93 11.26
C ASP A 42 -7.95 1.29 11.21
N ASP A 43 -7.60 0.59 12.30
CA ASP A 43 -6.37 -0.18 12.47
C ASP A 43 -6.65 -1.69 12.59
N SER A 44 -7.86 -2.13 12.19
CA SER A 44 -8.25 -3.54 12.26
C SER A 44 -7.40 -4.44 11.36
N GLU A 45 -6.87 -3.89 10.27
CA GLU A 45 -5.84 -4.52 9.45
C GLU A 45 -4.49 -3.83 9.69
N ARG A 46 -3.49 -4.62 10.08
CA ARG A 46 -2.12 -4.14 10.25
C ARG A 46 -1.45 -4.10 8.89
N VAL A 47 -1.60 -2.98 8.18
CA VAL A 47 -0.89 -2.70 6.94
C VAL A 47 0.35 -1.85 7.27
N THR A 48 1.48 -2.22 6.67
CA THR A 48 2.74 -1.48 6.83
C THR A 48 3.35 -1.14 5.48
N ALA A 49 4.11 -0.05 5.43
CA ALA A 49 4.89 0.34 4.25
C ALA A 49 6.34 0.64 4.65
N SER A 50 7.31 0.16 3.87
CA SER A 50 8.75 0.40 4.10
C SER A 50 9.23 1.62 3.31
N GLY A 51 9.06 2.81 3.87
CA GLY A 51 9.34 4.07 3.21
C GLY A 51 8.13 4.65 2.50
N VAL A 52 8.20 5.93 2.13
CA VAL A 52 7.06 6.67 1.58
C VAL A 52 6.64 6.20 0.18
N LYS A 53 7.57 5.63 -0.59
CA LYS A 53 7.26 5.07 -1.93
C LYS A 53 6.33 3.86 -1.86
N ASP A 54 6.33 3.16 -0.72
CA ASP A 54 5.56 1.93 -0.55
C ASP A 54 4.13 2.21 -0.04
N LEU A 55 3.82 3.46 0.32
CA LEU A 55 2.46 3.86 0.75
C LEU A 55 1.41 3.64 -0.34
N VAL A 56 1.77 3.81 -1.62
CA VAL A 56 0.86 3.54 -2.75
C VAL A 56 0.46 2.06 -2.83
N PHE A 57 1.36 1.15 -2.46
CA PHE A 57 1.05 -0.28 -2.45
C PHE A 57 0.15 -0.63 -1.26
N ALA A 58 0.39 -0.02 -0.10
CA ALA A 58 -0.50 -0.12 1.04
C ALA A 58 -1.90 0.48 0.75
N GLU A 59 -1.98 1.55 -0.05
CA GLU A 59 -3.24 2.10 -0.53
C GLU A 59 -4.01 1.09 -1.39
N TRP A 60 -3.34 0.44 -2.34
CA TRP A 60 -3.96 -0.60 -3.16
C TRP A 60 -4.46 -1.79 -2.34
N ASP A 61 -3.73 -2.18 -1.29
CA ASP A 61 -4.20 -3.22 -0.36
C ASP A 61 -5.49 -2.84 0.34
N LEU A 62 -5.55 -1.61 0.86
CA LEU A 62 -6.71 -1.11 1.60
C LEU A 62 -7.92 -0.84 0.68
N ASP A 63 -7.67 -0.42 -0.57
CA ASP A 63 -8.72 -0.26 -1.58
C ASP A 63 -9.30 -1.60 -2.02
N ALA A 64 -8.43 -2.57 -2.31
CA ALA A 64 -8.84 -3.93 -2.58
C ALA A 64 -9.62 -4.53 -1.39
N ALA A 65 -9.35 -4.06 -0.16
CA ALA A 65 -10.05 -4.37 1.08
C ALA A 65 -11.37 -3.66 1.32
N HIS A 66 -11.81 -2.81 0.39
CA HIS A 66 -12.98 -1.95 0.57
C HIS A 66 -12.91 -1.17 1.89
N LYS A 67 -11.70 -0.91 2.37
CA LYS A 67 -11.43 -0.07 3.54
C LYS A 67 -11.42 1.39 3.12
N THR A 68 -11.07 1.66 1.87
CA THR A 68 -11.25 2.95 1.22
C THR A 68 -12.44 2.92 0.28
N ASP A 69 -13.05 4.08 0.09
CA ASP A 69 -14.17 4.35 -0.83
C ASP A 69 -13.81 5.44 -1.85
N GLY A 70 -12.56 5.89 -1.85
CA GLY A 70 -12.02 6.94 -2.71
C GLY A 70 -12.59 8.34 -2.47
N LEU A 71 -13.57 8.51 -1.57
CA LEU A 71 -14.31 9.77 -1.38
C LEU A 71 -14.26 10.26 0.07
N ASP A 72 -14.58 9.39 1.01
CA ASP A 72 -14.82 9.69 2.43
C ASP A 72 -13.79 8.99 3.35
N THR A 73 -12.69 8.54 2.75
CA THR A 73 -11.57 7.87 3.42
C THR A 73 -10.25 8.44 2.93
N GLN A 74 -9.27 8.49 3.83
CA GLN A 74 -7.93 9.00 3.55
C GLN A 74 -6.90 8.11 4.23
N LEU A 75 -5.84 7.78 3.51
CA LEU A 75 -4.73 6.97 4.02
C LEU A 75 -3.69 7.87 4.69
N VAL A 76 -3.17 7.43 5.83
CA VAL A 76 -2.10 8.09 6.56
C VAL A 76 -1.02 7.07 6.91
N GLY A 77 0.21 7.34 6.48
CA GLY A 77 1.39 6.63 6.98
C GLY A 77 1.82 7.26 8.31
N VAL A 78 2.04 6.44 9.33
CA VAL A 78 2.42 6.86 10.69
C VAL A 78 3.72 6.17 11.07
N ILE A 79 4.74 6.94 11.45
CA ILE A 79 6.01 6.40 11.93
C ILE A 79 6.51 7.15 13.17
N ASP A 80 7.16 6.43 14.08
CA ASP A 80 7.87 7.00 15.22
C ASP A 80 9.19 7.62 14.74
N LEU A 81 9.42 8.88 15.08
CA LEU A 81 10.70 9.58 14.85
C LEU A 81 11.64 9.51 16.06
N GLY A 82 11.20 8.93 17.18
CA GLY A 82 11.87 8.98 18.47
C GLY A 82 11.58 10.27 19.24
N ASP A 83 12.06 10.33 20.49
CA ASP A 83 11.91 11.49 21.40
C ASP A 83 10.46 12.00 21.54
N ASP A 84 9.50 11.07 21.59
CA ASP A 84 8.05 11.31 21.63
C ASP A 84 7.55 12.14 20.43
N LYS A 85 8.06 11.89 19.23
CA LYS A 85 7.64 12.57 18.00
C LYS A 85 7.19 11.59 16.95
N VAL A 86 6.10 11.92 16.27
CA VAL A 86 5.49 11.09 15.24
C VAL A 86 5.45 11.85 13.94
N LEU A 87 5.85 11.19 12.85
CA LEU A 87 5.66 11.69 11.50
C LEU A 87 4.42 11.06 10.88
N LEU A 88 3.55 11.91 10.36
CA LEU A 88 2.42 11.56 9.50
C LEU A 88 2.77 11.95 8.08
N VAL A 89 2.56 11.03 7.15
CA VAL A 89 2.73 11.26 5.72
C VAL A 89 1.46 10.89 4.97
N GLN A 90 1.10 11.70 3.99
CA GLN A 90 0.03 11.39 3.06
C GLN A 90 0.52 11.62 1.63
N GLN A 91 -0.06 10.87 0.71
CA GLN A 91 0.07 11.05 -0.73
C GLN A 91 -1.32 11.37 -1.31
N ASN A 92 -1.37 12.05 -2.46
CA ASN A 92 -2.59 12.37 -3.19
C ASN A 92 -3.60 13.22 -2.39
N SER A 93 -3.16 13.95 -1.36
CA SER A 93 -4.07 14.64 -0.43
C SER A 93 -3.41 15.83 0.29
N GLN A 94 -4.25 16.75 0.80
CA GLN A 94 -3.90 17.81 1.77
C GLN A 94 -4.86 17.84 2.95
N TYR A 95 -5.42 16.71 3.35
CA TYR A 95 -6.63 16.71 4.16
C TYR A 95 -6.38 16.33 5.63
N VAL A 96 -6.27 15.05 5.96
CA VAL A 96 -6.28 14.57 7.36
C VAL A 96 -5.09 15.08 8.15
N ALA A 97 -3.89 14.96 7.61
CA ALA A 97 -2.67 15.34 8.29
C ALA A 97 -2.35 16.85 8.16
N ALA A 98 -3.12 17.63 7.39
CA ALA A 98 -2.82 19.06 7.17
C ALA A 98 -3.94 20.03 7.59
N THR A 99 -5.11 19.54 8.01
CA THR A 99 -6.25 20.40 8.36
C THR A 99 -6.60 20.31 9.84
N GLU A 100 -6.94 21.47 10.40
CA GLU A 100 -7.25 21.63 11.82
C GLU A 100 -8.39 20.70 12.28
N THR A 101 -9.41 20.51 11.45
CA THR A 101 -10.58 19.67 11.74
C THR A 101 -10.20 18.26 12.20
N TYR A 102 -9.23 17.62 11.55
CA TYR A 102 -8.81 16.26 11.87
C TYR A 102 -7.66 16.21 12.87
N LEU A 103 -6.80 17.24 12.90
CA LEU A 103 -5.72 17.33 13.88
C LEU A 103 -6.20 17.78 15.27
N LYS A 104 -7.41 18.33 15.38
CA LYS A 104 -7.97 18.84 16.64
C LYS A 104 -7.84 17.91 17.85
N PRO A 105 -8.11 16.60 17.74
CA PRO A 105 -7.94 15.66 18.87
C PRO A 105 -6.49 15.54 19.37
N LEU A 106 -5.51 15.96 18.57
CA LEU A 106 -4.08 15.90 18.89
C LEU A 106 -3.56 17.17 19.55
N PHE A 107 -4.26 18.30 19.50
CA PHE A 107 -3.67 19.58 19.87
C PHE A 107 -3.33 19.73 21.34
N ALA A 108 -4.10 19.13 22.25
CA ALA A 108 -3.97 19.38 23.69
C ALA A 108 -2.56 19.07 24.20
N GLY A 109 -1.84 20.11 24.62
CA GLY A 109 -0.48 20.02 25.14
C GLY A 109 0.59 19.63 24.12
N ARG A 110 0.34 19.82 22.82
CA ARG A 110 1.26 19.41 21.74
C ARG A 110 1.61 20.54 20.78
N GLU A 111 2.81 20.44 20.24
CA GLU A 111 3.26 21.15 19.05
C GLU A 111 2.99 20.25 17.84
N ILE A 112 2.33 20.81 16.81
CA ILE A 112 2.07 20.12 15.55
C ILE A 112 2.52 21.00 14.41
N LEU A 113 3.32 20.45 13.51
CA LEU A 113 3.81 21.18 12.36
C LEU A 113 3.48 20.38 11.10
N SER A 114 2.68 20.96 10.22
CA SER A 114 2.33 20.37 8.94
C SER A 114 2.91 21.21 7.82
N HIS A 115 3.45 20.56 6.80
CA HIS A 115 3.64 21.21 5.52
C HIS A 115 3.19 20.30 4.39
N SER A 116 2.63 20.91 3.35
CA SER A 116 1.98 20.18 2.28
C SER A 116 2.11 20.89 0.94
N SER A 117 1.97 20.12 -0.14
CA SER A 117 1.90 20.63 -1.50
C SER A 117 0.86 19.84 -2.27
N LEU A 118 0.04 20.54 -3.05
CA LEU A 118 -0.94 19.98 -3.99
C LEU A 118 -1.00 20.96 -5.15
N GLY A 119 -1.44 20.53 -6.33
CA GLY A 119 -1.39 21.35 -7.56
C GLY A 119 -1.96 22.79 -7.47
N SER A 120 -2.70 23.13 -6.41
CA SER A 120 -3.21 24.47 -6.09
C SER A 120 -2.28 25.37 -5.24
N GLY A 121 -1.21 24.85 -4.62
CA GLY A 121 -0.32 25.64 -3.76
C GLY A 121 0.48 24.82 -2.73
N GLN A 122 1.32 25.50 -1.97
CA GLN A 122 2.01 24.94 -0.80
C GLN A 122 1.49 25.60 0.47
N ARG A 123 1.58 24.90 1.60
CA ARG A 123 1.20 25.44 2.90
C ARG A 123 2.13 24.91 3.97
N PHE A 124 2.52 25.78 4.88
CA PHE A 124 3.28 25.47 6.09
C PHE A 124 2.49 26.00 7.28
N VAL A 125 2.17 25.14 8.25
CA VAL A 125 1.40 25.52 9.43
C VAL A 125 2.03 24.93 10.68
N TRP A 126 2.12 25.74 11.73
CA TRP A 126 2.58 25.34 13.04
C TRP A 126 1.53 25.70 14.09
N TRP A 127 1.06 24.70 14.82
CA TRP A 127 0.14 24.83 15.94
C TRP A 127 0.85 24.53 17.27
N SER A 128 0.55 25.32 18.29
CA SER A 128 0.88 25.06 19.70
C SER A 128 -0.42 25.03 20.49
N ASP A 129 -0.73 23.89 21.13
CA ASP A 129 -1.95 23.73 21.93
C ASP A 129 -3.24 24.15 21.18
N GLY A 130 -3.26 23.89 19.88
CA GLY A 130 -4.37 24.22 18.98
C GLY A 130 -4.44 25.68 18.52
N GLN A 131 -3.50 26.53 18.93
CA GLN A 131 -3.35 27.88 18.41
C GLN A 131 -2.37 27.88 17.23
N VAL A 132 -2.77 28.50 16.12
CA VAL A 132 -1.88 28.72 14.97
C VAL A 132 -0.81 29.74 15.38
N LEU A 133 0.45 29.30 15.41
CA LEU A 133 1.61 30.15 15.59
C LEU A 133 2.12 30.67 14.25
N ALA A 134 2.17 29.81 13.24
CA ALA A 134 2.51 30.19 11.88
C ALA A 134 1.60 29.49 10.85
N ASP A 135 1.24 30.18 9.78
CA ASP A 135 0.48 29.68 8.62
C ASP A 135 0.84 30.53 7.40
N PHE A 136 1.54 29.96 6.42
CA PHE A 136 1.97 30.67 5.23
C PHE A 136 2.27 29.73 4.05
N ASP A 137 2.35 30.28 2.84
CA ASP A 137 2.86 29.56 1.67
C ASP A 137 4.41 29.61 1.66
N PRO A 138 5.10 28.45 1.82
CA PRO A 138 6.55 28.41 1.84
C PRO A 138 7.20 28.68 0.47
N TYR A 139 6.44 28.63 -0.63
CA TYR A 139 6.93 29.05 -1.95
C TYR A 139 6.92 30.56 -2.10
N HIS A 140 5.96 31.26 -1.50
CA HIS A 140 5.86 32.71 -1.55
C HIS A 140 5.16 33.27 -0.31
N TYR A 141 5.95 33.84 0.60
CA TYR A 141 5.39 34.49 1.78
C TYR A 141 4.75 35.83 1.40
N ASP A 142 3.46 35.99 1.71
CA ASP A 142 2.74 37.26 1.65
C ASP A 142 2.41 37.71 3.08
N PRO A 143 2.93 38.87 3.55
CA PRO A 143 2.62 39.37 4.88
C PRO A 143 1.16 39.80 5.07
N GLU A 144 0.37 39.97 4.01
CA GLU A 144 -1.07 40.29 4.10
C GLU A 144 -1.94 39.03 4.31
N GLU A 145 -1.47 37.87 3.84
CA GLU A 145 -2.21 36.60 3.92
C GLU A 145 -1.61 35.63 4.96
N GLY A 146 -0.30 35.71 5.21
CA GLY A 146 0.44 34.82 6.08
C GLY A 146 0.54 35.30 7.52
N ILE A 147 0.71 34.34 8.43
CA ILE A 147 0.96 34.58 9.86
C ILE A 147 2.28 33.88 10.20
N ALA A 148 3.25 34.60 10.75
CA ALA A 148 4.45 34.01 11.33
C ALA A 148 5.12 34.99 12.30
N PRO A 149 5.64 34.53 13.46
CA PRO A 149 6.50 35.34 14.30
C PRO A 149 7.81 35.65 13.55
N GLU A 150 8.41 36.81 13.82
CA GLU A 150 9.68 37.20 13.18
C GLU A 150 10.77 36.14 13.39
N SER A 151 10.79 35.45 14.53
CA SER A 151 11.74 34.37 14.79
C SER A 151 11.61 33.19 13.82
N VAL A 152 10.39 32.90 13.33
CA VAL A 152 10.16 31.86 12.30
C VAL A 152 10.61 32.36 10.94
N LEU A 153 10.34 33.62 10.61
CA LEU A 153 10.78 34.24 9.35
C LEU A 153 12.31 34.33 9.27
N ASP A 154 12.97 34.73 10.36
CA ASP A 154 14.44 34.79 10.45
C ASP A 154 15.06 33.39 10.33
N ALA A 155 14.46 32.38 10.95
CA ALA A 155 14.90 31.00 10.78
C ALA A 155 14.74 30.54 9.32
N ALA A 156 13.60 30.80 8.69
CA ALA A 156 13.35 30.46 7.30
C ALA A 156 14.34 31.14 6.34
N ARG A 157 14.68 32.43 6.56
CA ARG A 157 15.72 33.15 5.82
C ARG A 157 17.10 32.51 6.01
N ALA A 158 17.45 32.15 7.25
CA ALA A 158 18.75 31.55 7.57
C ALA A 158 18.91 30.14 6.98
N ILE A 159 17.83 29.37 6.94
CA ILE A 159 17.78 28.01 6.37
C ILE A 159 17.85 28.05 4.84
N GLY A 160 17.23 29.04 4.21
CA GLY A 160 17.10 29.17 2.77
C GLY A 160 16.02 28.25 2.19
N GLY A 161 15.79 28.36 0.88
CA GLY A 161 14.82 27.54 0.13
C GLY A 161 13.34 27.93 0.32
N VAL A 162 12.97 28.54 1.45
CA VAL A 162 11.64 29.13 1.69
C VAL A 162 11.56 30.54 1.11
N GLY A 163 10.47 30.85 0.40
CA GLY A 163 10.29 32.08 -0.35
C GLY A 163 9.90 33.32 0.49
N ILE A 164 10.65 33.60 1.57
CA ILE A 164 10.39 34.75 2.46
C ILE A 164 10.67 36.08 1.76
N ASP A 165 11.81 36.19 1.07
CA ASP A 165 12.25 37.42 0.40
C ASP A 165 11.94 37.39 -1.13
N GLY A 166 10.99 36.53 -1.52
CA GLY A 166 10.63 36.26 -2.91
C GLY A 166 10.68 34.76 -3.24
N PRO A 167 10.00 34.32 -4.32
CA PRO A 167 9.91 32.91 -4.64
C PRO A 167 11.29 32.33 -5.00
N PRO A 168 11.61 31.11 -4.51
CA PRO A 168 12.87 30.48 -4.85
C PRO A 168 12.91 30.07 -6.33
N PRO A 169 14.10 29.91 -6.94
CA PRO A 169 14.22 29.60 -8.36
C PRO A 169 13.57 28.26 -8.74
N ARG A 170 12.61 28.29 -9.66
CA ARG A 170 11.90 27.07 -10.14
C ARG A 170 12.79 26.06 -10.87
N ASN A 171 13.94 26.51 -11.38
CA ASN A 171 14.88 25.71 -12.15
C ASN A 171 15.82 24.86 -11.27
N GLU A 172 15.72 24.97 -9.94
CA GLU A 172 16.54 24.21 -8.97
C GLU A 172 15.75 23.07 -8.31
N GLY A 173 14.67 22.60 -8.96
CA GLY A 173 13.78 21.56 -8.44
C GLY A 173 12.69 22.14 -7.53
N PHE A 174 12.55 21.60 -6.32
CA PHE A 174 11.57 22.07 -5.32
C PHE A 174 12.24 22.58 -4.03
N PRO A 175 13.01 23.67 -4.08
CA PRO A 175 13.71 24.23 -2.92
C PRO A 175 12.77 24.62 -1.77
N ALA A 176 11.53 25.06 -2.06
CA ALA A 176 10.52 25.35 -1.03
C ALA A 176 10.10 24.11 -0.23
N VAL A 177 10.07 22.93 -0.86
CA VAL A 177 9.79 21.66 -0.18
C VAL A 177 10.94 21.31 0.75
N ALA A 178 12.19 21.36 0.25
CA ALA A 178 13.37 21.09 1.07
C ALA A 178 13.51 22.09 2.23
N GLY A 179 13.25 23.38 1.97
CA GLY A 179 13.24 24.43 2.98
C GLY A 179 12.16 24.23 4.05
N SER A 180 10.98 23.73 3.65
CA SER A 180 9.91 23.39 4.60
C SER A 180 10.32 22.25 5.54
N PHE A 181 10.94 21.19 5.03
CA PHE A 181 11.46 20.10 5.87
C PHE A 181 12.58 20.59 6.81
N ALA A 182 13.49 21.43 6.32
CA ALA A 182 14.57 21.98 7.13
C ALA A 182 14.05 22.93 8.23
N LEU A 183 13.04 23.75 7.92
CA LEU A 183 12.36 24.60 8.90
C LEU A 183 11.60 23.77 9.93
N ALA A 184 10.91 22.71 9.50
CA ALA A 184 10.23 21.79 10.39
C ALA A 184 11.20 21.08 11.36
N ASP A 185 12.34 20.61 10.85
CA ASP A 185 13.44 20.06 11.64
C ASP A 185 13.97 21.08 12.64
N HIS A 186 14.20 22.32 12.23
CA HIS A 186 14.69 23.35 13.14
C HIS A 186 13.70 23.65 14.28
N LEU A 187 12.40 23.77 13.99
CA LEU A 187 11.38 24.14 14.96
C LEU A 187 11.01 23.01 15.92
N THR A 188 11.08 21.76 15.46
CA THR A 188 10.66 20.59 16.25
C THR A 188 11.82 19.73 16.74
N GLU A 189 13.05 20.01 16.30
CA GLU A 189 14.22 19.16 16.50
C GLU A 189 13.98 17.72 16.01
N SER A 190 13.26 17.57 14.88
CA SER A 190 12.86 16.27 14.32
C SER A 190 13.44 16.09 12.92
N ARG A 191 14.50 15.29 12.83
CA ARG A 191 15.14 15.04 11.55
C ARG A 191 14.40 13.97 10.75
N VAL A 192 13.72 14.38 9.68
CA VAL A 192 13.23 13.44 8.65
C VAL A 192 14.37 13.14 7.66
N GLY A 193 15.20 12.15 7.99
CA GLY A 193 16.35 11.75 7.16
C GLY A 193 16.00 10.82 5.99
N PRO A 194 16.94 10.60 5.05
CA PRO A 194 16.76 9.66 3.94
C PRO A 194 16.35 8.25 4.40
N GLU A 195 16.90 7.77 5.51
CA GLU A 195 16.62 6.47 6.10
C GLU A 195 15.14 6.28 6.48
N ILE A 196 14.49 7.33 6.99
CA ILE A 196 13.06 7.32 7.36
C ILE A 196 12.21 7.21 6.10
N LEU A 197 12.48 8.04 5.09
CA LEU A 197 11.67 8.08 3.87
C LEU A 197 11.93 6.89 2.94
N ALA A 198 13.11 6.29 2.96
CA ALA A 198 13.47 5.18 2.07
C ALA A 198 13.11 3.80 2.65
N THR A 199 13.26 3.62 3.97
CA THR A 199 13.18 2.29 4.61
C THR A 199 12.46 2.29 5.96
N GLY A 200 12.03 3.45 6.47
CA GLY A 200 11.26 3.52 7.71
C GLY A 200 9.97 2.71 7.60
N VAL A 201 9.62 1.96 8.64
CA VAL A 201 8.40 1.14 8.65
C VAL A 201 7.23 1.99 9.15
N PHE A 202 6.38 2.41 8.22
CA PHE A 202 5.15 3.15 8.51
C PHE A 202 4.03 2.16 8.82
N SER A 203 3.30 2.41 9.91
CA SER A 203 1.95 1.88 10.07
C SER A 203 1.01 2.64 9.15
N VAL A 204 0.27 1.95 8.31
CA VAL A 204 -0.63 2.58 7.35
C VAL A 204 -2.06 2.40 7.84
N VAL A 205 -2.75 3.52 8.06
CA VAL A 205 -4.08 3.52 8.65
C VAL A 205 -5.07 4.30 7.78
N VAL A 206 -6.34 3.92 7.86
CA VAL A 206 -7.42 4.61 7.14
C VAL A 206 -8.18 5.51 8.09
N VAL A 207 -8.20 6.80 7.80
CA VAL A 207 -8.97 7.80 8.53
C VAL A 207 -10.22 8.15 7.72
N ARG A 208 -11.39 8.05 8.35
CA ARG A 208 -12.65 8.47 7.74
C ARG A 208 -12.83 9.97 7.81
N THR A 209 -13.23 10.54 6.69
CA THR A 209 -13.47 11.96 6.49
C THR A 209 -14.94 12.29 6.22
N GLY A 210 -15.73 11.28 5.85
CA GLY A 210 -17.18 11.37 5.72
C GLY A 210 -17.96 10.59 6.78
N PRO A 211 -19.28 10.42 6.58
CA PRO A 211 -20.10 9.60 7.47
C PRO A 211 -19.58 8.16 7.51
N ALA A 212 -19.84 7.45 8.60
CA ALA A 212 -19.46 6.04 8.66
C ALA A 212 -20.17 5.28 7.53
N LEU A 213 -19.40 4.56 6.69
CA LEU A 213 -19.95 3.52 5.84
C LEU A 213 -20.83 2.62 6.72
N PRO A 214 -22.05 2.28 6.26
CA PRO A 214 -22.83 1.27 6.93
C PRO A 214 -21.99 0.00 7.09
N PRO A 215 -22.13 -0.72 8.22
CA PRO A 215 -21.43 -1.98 8.38
C PRO A 215 -21.74 -2.85 7.16
N ALA A 216 -20.70 -3.48 6.60
CA ALA A 216 -20.88 -4.42 5.51
C ALA A 216 -21.94 -5.44 5.94
N GLN A 217 -23.06 -5.48 5.22
CA GLN A 217 -24.12 -6.41 5.54
C GLN A 217 -23.65 -7.79 5.09
N ALA A 218 -23.54 -8.72 6.05
CA ALA A 218 -23.21 -10.10 5.72
C ALA A 218 -24.20 -10.59 4.65
N ARG A 219 -23.68 -10.99 3.50
CA ARG A 219 -24.50 -11.57 2.43
C ARG A 219 -25.01 -12.92 2.92
N THR A 220 -26.28 -13.20 2.63
CA THR A 220 -26.87 -14.50 2.91
C THR A 220 -27.15 -15.20 1.60
N PHE A 221 -26.83 -16.48 1.55
CA PHE A 221 -26.99 -17.30 0.36
C PHE A 221 -27.86 -18.50 0.71
N ASP A 222 -28.75 -18.87 -0.22
CA ASP A 222 -29.63 -20.03 -0.06
C ASP A 222 -28.87 -21.36 -0.13
N SER A 223 -27.68 -21.34 -0.73
CA SER A 223 -26.79 -22.49 -0.91
C SER A 223 -25.33 -22.11 -0.71
N GLU A 224 -24.59 -22.93 0.01
CA GLU A 224 -23.14 -22.77 0.15
C GLU A 224 -22.40 -23.06 -1.17
N SER A 225 -22.95 -23.89 -2.06
CA SER A 225 -22.34 -24.16 -3.37
C SER A 225 -22.70 -23.12 -4.42
N SER A 226 -23.50 -22.11 -4.08
CA SER A 226 -23.84 -21.03 -5.00
C SER A 226 -22.62 -20.17 -5.34
N TRP A 227 -22.57 -19.65 -6.57
CA TRP A 227 -21.50 -18.75 -7.02
C TRP A 227 -21.31 -17.57 -6.06
N GLY A 228 -22.41 -16.93 -5.67
CA GLY A 228 -22.38 -15.81 -4.74
C GLY A 228 -21.70 -16.15 -3.41
N ALA A 229 -21.99 -17.33 -2.85
CA ALA A 229 -21.38 -17.80 -1.60
C ALA A 229 -19.89 -18.14 -1.74
N VAL A 230 -19.48 -18.62 -2.92
CA VAL A 230 -18.07 -18.91 -3.21
C VAL A 230 -17.28 -17.63 -3.43
N VAL A 231 -17.84 -16.66 -4.17
CA VAL A 231 -17.21 -15.35 -4.39
C VAL A 231 -17.08 -14.58 -3.08
N ASP A 232 -18.11 -14.57 -2.23
CA ASP A 232 -18.04 -13.93 -0.91
C ASP A 232 -16.90 -14.51 -0.05
N ARG A 233 -16.74 -15.84 -0.04
CA ARG A 233 -15.60 -16.48 0.63
C ARG A 233 -14.26 -16.10 -0.01
N PHE A 234 -14.19 -16.12 -1.34
CA PHE A 234 -13.00 -15.70 -2.08
C PHE A 234 -12.60 -14.26 -1.73
N GLU A 235 -13.53 -13.31 -1.73
CA GLU A 235 -13.31 -11.91 -1.38
C GLU A 235 -12.75 -11.73 0.05
N ASN A 236 -13.17 -12.60 0.97
CA ASN A 236 -12.68 -12.61 2.35
C ASN A 236 -11.32 -13.32 2.52
N SER A 237 -10.89 -14.15 1.56
CA SER A 237 -9.69 -14.99 1.69
C SER A 237 -8.60 -14.71 0.66
N TYR A 238 -8.87 -13.93 -0.39
CA TYR A 238 -7.92 -13.82 -1.49
C TYR A 238 -6.62 -13.09 -1.10
N ARG A 239 -6.67 -12.32 0.00
CA ARG A 239 -5.52 -11.68 0.65
C ARG A 239 -4.81 -12.55 1.67
N LEU A 240 -5.24 -13.79 1.86
CA LEU A 240 -4.46 -14.69 2.69
C LEU A 240 -3.23 -15.11 1.92
N SER A 241 -2.08 -15.09 2.59
CA SER A 241 -0.85 -15.70 2.07
C SER A 241 -1.10 -17.16 1.74
N ARG A 242 -0.35 -17.66 0.74
CA ARG A 242 -0.49 -19.03 0.26
C ARG A 242 0.88 -19.63 0.10
N ARG A 243 1.06 -20.87 0.53
CA ARG A 243 2.24 -21.66 0.16
C ARG A 243 1.82 -23.07 -0.15
N GLY A 244 2.46 -23.69 -1.10
CA GLY A 244 2.14 -25.05 -1.51
C GLY A 244 2.89 -25.46 -2.75
N ARG A 245 2.32 -26.39 -3.49
CA ARG A 245 2.79 -26.83 -4.80
C ARG A 245 1.73 -26.55 -5.83
N ALA A 246 2.15 -26.13 -7.01
CA ALA A 246 1.31 -26.09 -8.19
C ALA A 246 1.79 -27.18 -9.15
N VAL A 247 0.85 -28.00 -9.61
CA VAL A 247 1.09 -29.05 -10.59
C VAL A 247 0.37 -28.65 -11.86
N GLU A 248 1.10 -28.52 -12.96
CA GLU A 248 0.56 -28.24 -14.28
C GLU A 248 0.69 -29.46 -15.18
N THR A 249 -0.43 -29.92 -15.71
CA THR A 249 -0.52 -31.05 -16.64
C THR A 249 -0.94 -30.54 -18.01
N ARG A 250 -0.13 -30.79 -19.05
CA ARG A 250 -0.41 -30.47 -20.45
C ARG A 250 -0.16 -31.70 -21.31
N SER A 251 -1.20 -32.26 -21.92
CA SER A 251 -1.11 -33.46 -22.77
C SER A 251 -0.36 -34.61 -22.08
N ASP A 252 0.93 -34.81 -22.37
CA ASP A 252 1.83 -35.84 -21.84
C ASP A 252 2.90 -35.30 -20.87
N GLN A 253 2.86 -34.01 -20.55
CA GLN A 253 3.81 -33.35 -19.66
C GLN A 253 3.17 -33.01 -18.32
N VAL A 254 3.87 -33.33 -17.25
CA VAL A 254 3.55 -32.90 -15.88
C VAL A 254 4.75 -32.11 -15.36
N ALA A 255 4.49 -30.91 -14.87
CA ALA A 255 5.48 -30.07 -14.21
C ALA A 255 4.96 -29.65 -12.84
N GLU A 256 5.87 -29.50 -11.88
CA GLU A 256 5.56 -29.08 -10.51
C GLU A 256 6.46 -27.92 -10.13
N ILE A 257 5.92 -26.97 -9.36
CA ILE A 257 6.69 -25.92 -8.70
C ILE A 257 6.17 -25.69 -7.28
N ARG A 258 7.07 -25.49 -6.32
CA ARG A 258 6.71 -24.98 -5.00
C ARG A 258 6.56 -23.48 -5.10
N PHE A 259 5.54 -22.93 -4.45
CA PHE A 259 5.29 -21.50 -4.45
C PHE A 259 5.01 -20.96 -3.06
N TRP A 260 5.39 -19.70 -2.88
CA TRP A 260 4.95 -18.84 -1.80
C TRP A 260 4.39 -17.58 -2.42
N TYR A 261 3.22 -17.20 -1.97
CA TYR A 261 2.52 -16.00 -2.36
C TYR A 261 2.15 -15.23 -1.11
N ARG A 262 2.50 -13.95 -1.10
CA ARG A 262 1.97 -12.97 -0.17
C ARG A 262 1.23 -11.91 -1.00
N PRO A 263 0.12 -11.34 -0.50
CA PRO A 263 -0.57 -10.22 -1.15
C PRO A 263 0.40 -9.11 -1.59
N LEU A 264 -0.04 -8.29 -2.55
CA LEU A 264 0.82 -7.37 -3.32
C LEU A 264 1.86 -8.06 -4.20
N ARG A 265 1.51 -9.23 -4.73
CA ARG A 265 2.29 -9.93 -5.78
C ARG A 265 3.72 -10.25 -5.35
N SER A 266 3.93 -10.48 -4.05
CA SER A 266 5.17 -11.09 -3.60
C SER A 266 5.12 -12.57 -3.92
N TYR A 267 6.03 -13.02 -4.79
CA TYR A 267 6.11 -14.41 -5.23
C TYR A 267 7.48 -14.97 -4.95
N ARG A 268 7.52 -16.24 -4.55
CA ARG A 268 8.72 -17.06 -4.62
C ARG A 268 8.33 -18.37 -5.25
N LEU A 269 9.07 -18.79 -6.28
CA LEU A 269 8.87 -20.05 -6.97
C LEU A 269 10.15 -20.89 -6.89
N GLU A 270 10.00 -22.15 -6.51
CA GLU A 270 11.11 -23.11 -6.40
C GLU A 270 10.80 -24.37 -7.20
N ASP A 271 11.73 -24.76 -8.08
CA ASP A 271 11.71 -26.02 -8.78
C ASP A 271 12.70 -27.03 -8.16
N GLU A 272 12.95 -28.16 -8.84
CA GLU A 272 13.88 -29.21 -8.38
C GLU A 272 15.34 -28.73 -8.22
N TYR A 273 15.72 -27.62 -8.84
CA TYR A 273 17.07 -27.04 -8.76
C TYR A 273 17.13 -25.84 -7.79
N GLY A 274 16.09 -25.63 -6.97
CA GLY A 274 16.00 -24.54 -5.99
C GLY A 274 15.20 -23.34 -6.49
N ILE A 275 15.55 -22.14 -6.00
CA ILE A 275 14.81 -20.90 -6.32
C ILE A 275 14.90 -20.63 -7.82
N ARG A 276 13.73 -20.49 -8.43
CA ARG A 276 13.57 -20.21 -9.86
C ARG A 276 13.25 -18.75 -10.11
N TYR A 277 12.35 -18.19 -9.31
CA TYR A 277 11.84 -16.84 -9.46
C TYR A 277 11.48 -16.24 -8.10
N ILE A 278 11.77 -14.96 -7.93
CA ILE A 278 11.28 -14.14 -6.83
C ILE A 278 10.72 -12.84 -7.42
N SER A 279 9.57 -12.42 -6.92
CA SER A 279 9.08 -11.05 -7.04
C SER A 279 8.88 -10.54 -5.63
N ASP A 280 9.45 -9.39 -5.30
CA ASP A 280 9.10 -8.69 -4.06
C ASP A 280 7.84 -7.84 -4.25
N TYR A 281 7.39 -7.23 -3.16
CA TYR A 281 6.21 -6.36 -3.17
C TYR A 281 6.44 -5.07 -3.98
N ARG A 282 7.69 -4.62 -4.15
CA ARG A 282 8.08 -3.50 -5.02
C ARG A 282 8.15 -3.88 -6.50
N GLN A 283 7.78 -5.12 -6.86
CA GLN A 283 7.89 -5.67 -8.21
C GLN A 283 9.33 -5.75 -8.72
N ASN A 284 10.33 -5.73 -7.83
CA ASN A 284 11.66 -6.18 -8.22
C ASN A 284 11.57 -7.67 -8.46
N ILE A 285 12.20 -8.13 -9.54
CA ILE A 285 12.21 -9.54 -9.92
C ILE A 285 13.63 -10.10 -9.88
N TRP A 286 13.74 -11.35 -9.50
CA TRP A 286 14.96 -12.14 -9.63
C TRP A 286 14.61 -13.45 -10.30
N SER A 287 15.37 -13.82 -11.33
CA SER A 287 15.19 -15.11 -12.01
C SER A 287 16.50 -15.86 -12.04
N ARG A 288 16.42 -17.20 -11.94
CA ARG A 288 17.61 -18.04 -12.03
C ARG A 288 18.14 -18.12 -13.47
N VAL A 289 19.32 -17.56 -13.70
CA VAL A 289 20.08 -17.63 -14.95
C VAL A 289 21.40 -18.36 -14.67
N ASP A 290 21.66 -19.44 -15.41
CA ASP A 290 22.88 -20.26 -15.27
C ASP A 290 23.19 -20.69 -13.82
N GLY A 291 22.14 -20.99 -13.04
CA GLY A 291 22.24 -21.45 -11.66
C GLY A 291 22.31 -20.36 -10.60
N VAL A 292 22.28 -19.07 -10.98
CA VAL A 292 22.37 -17.93 -10.05
C VAL A 292 21.13 -17.04 -10.20
N LEU A 293 20.62 -16.50 -9.10
CA LEU A 293 19.56 -15.50 -9.14
C LEU A 293 20.12 -14.16 -9.67
N VAL A 294 19.51 -13.67 -10.74
CA VAL A 294 19.88 -12.39 -11.37
C VAL A 294 18.71 -11.44 -11.23
N LYS A 295 18.96 -10.26 -10.63
CA LYS A 295 17.98 -9.19 -10.51
C LYS A 295 17.60 -8.65 -11.90
N ASP A 296 16.33 -8.30 -12.06
CA ASP A 296 15.70 -7.79 -13.29
C ASP A 296 15.74 -8.76 -14.48
N ALA A 297 16.16 -10.01 -14.26
CA ALA A 297 16.08 -11.05 -15.27
C ALA A 297 14.62 -11.53 -15.41
N PRO A 298 14.08 -11.59 -16.64
CA PRO A 298 12.71 -12.05 -16.85
C PRO A 298 12.56 -13.54 -16.45
N PRO A 299 11.35 -13.97 -16.04
CA PRO A 299 11.07 -15.35 -15.63
C PRO A 299 11.03 -16.31 -16.82
N MET A 300 12.16 -16.50 -17.50
CA MET A 300 12.27 -17.32 -18.68
C MET A 300 12.05 -18.80 -18.33
N GLY A 301 11.25 -19.52 -19.12
CA GLY A 301 11.12 -20.97 -19.03
C GLY A 301 10.46 -21.49 -17.74
N LEU A 302 9.63 -20.69 -17.07
CA LEU A 302 8.67 -21.23 -16.10
C LEU A 302 7.76 -22.24 -16.82
N LYS A 303 7.67 -23.45 -16.26
CA LYS A 303 6.82 -24.53 -16.79
C LYS A 303 5.44 -24.58 -16.15
N VAL A 304 5.32 -23.97 -14.97
CA VAL A 304 4.11 -23.94 -14.14
C VAL A 304 3.82 -22.49 -13.81
N HIS A 305 2.54 -22.10 -13.92
CA HIS A 305 2.08 -20.73 -13.69
C HIS A 305 1.05 -20.67 -12.53
N PRO A 306 1.50 -20.68 -11.26
CA PRO A 306 0.60 -20.63 -10.09
C PRO A 306 -0.26 -19.36 -10.04
N ASP A 307 0.22 -18.26 -10.62
CA ASP A 307 -0.46 -16.97 -10.74
C ASP A 307 -1.85 -17.10 -11.38
N SER A 308 -2.02 -18.06 -12.30
CA SER A 308 -3.30 -18.36 -12.93
C SER A 308 -4.41 -18.76 -11.95
N LEU A 309 -4.04 -19.31 -10.79
CA LEU A 309 -4.95 -19.65 -9.68
C LEU A 309 -4.89 -18.63 -8.55
N VAL A 310 -3.68 -18.17 -8.20
CA VAL A 310 -3.50 -17.18 -7.13
C VAL A 310 -4.27 -15.89 -7.44
N GLU A 311 -4.23 -15.44 -8.70
CA GLU A 311 -4.86 -14.22 -9.17
C GLU A 311 -6.00 -14.53 -10.14
N VAL A 312 -6.75 -15.60 -9.88
CA VAL A 312 -7.82 -16.09 -10.77
C VAL A 312 -8.79 -14.99 -11.22
N HIS A 313 -9.07 -14.01 -10.36
CA HIS A 313 -9.94 -12.86 -10.66
C HIS A 313 -9.41 -11.97 -11.80
N LYS A 314 -8.11 -11.95 -12.08
CA LYS A 314 -7.50 -11.17 -13.17
C LYS A 314 -7.59 -11.83 -14.53
N ASN A 315 -8.12 -13.06 -14.61
CA ASN A 315 -8.28 -13.75 -15.89
C ASN A 315 -9.43 -13.17 -16.74
N TRP A 316 -10.21 -12.21 -16.21
CA TRP A 316 -11.31 -11.54 -16.90
C TRP A 316 -11.24 -10.03 -16.71
N ASP A 317 -11.79 -9.28 -17.68
CA ASP A 317 -11.87 -7.79 -17.64
C ASP A 317 -13.05 -7.28 -16.80
N VAL A 318 -13.77 -8.17 -16.11
CA VAL A 318 -14.92 -7.87 -15.25
C VAL A 318 -14.70 -8.49 -13.87
N GLU A 319 -15.43 -7.99 -12.88
CA GLU A 319 -15.37 -8.51 -11.52
C GLU A 319 -15.76 -10.00 -11.48
N LEU A 320 -15.01 -10.79 -10.70
CA LEU A 320 -15.24 -12.23 -10.53
C LEU A 320 -16.71 -12.51 -10.17
N GLY A 321 -17.29 -11.76 -9.23
CA GLY A 321 -18.70 -11.88 -8.82
C GLY A 321 -19.72 -11.75 -9.94
N THR A 322 -19.37 -11.14 -11.07
CA THR A 322 -20.28 -10.89 -12.18
C THR A 322 -20.17 -11.89 -13.34
N LEU A 323 -19.23 -12.84 -13.27
CA LEU A 323 -18.97 -13.77 -14.38
C LEU A 323 -20.15 -14.68 -14.70
N ILE A 324 -20.87 -15.13 -13.68
CA ILE A 324 -22.03 -16.00 -13.77
C ILE A 324 -23.06 -15.57 -12.72
N ALA A 325 -24.29 -16.08 -12.81
CA ALA A 325 -25.36 -15.70 -11.90
C ALA A 325 -25.07 -16.22 -10.47
N ASP A 326 -25.36 -15.40 -9.46
CA ASP A 326 -25.09 -15.69 -8.04
C ASP A 326 -25.67 -17.05 -7.59
N GLU A 327 -26.85 -17.40 -8.09
CA GLU A 327 -27.59 -18.64 -7.78
C GLU A 327 -27.05 -19.88 -8.51
N THR A 328 -26.03 -19.74 -9.37
CA THR A 328 -25.45 -20.87 -10.09
C THR A 328 -24.82 -21.84 -9.09
N GLU A 329 -25.23 -23.10 -9.12
CA GLU A 329 -24.70 -24.13 -8.20
C GLU A 329 -23.42 -24.76 -8.75
N GLY A 330 -22.40 -24.83 -7.88
CA GLY A 330 -21.15 -25.52 -8.16
C GLY A 330 -21.27 -27.04 -8.06
N THR A 331 -20.48 -27.76 -8.85
CA THR A 331 -20.36 -29.22 -8.74
C THR A 331 -19.35 -29.57 -7.66
N ALA A 332 -19.75 -30.43 -6.70
CA ALA A 332 -18.85 -30.92 -5.66
C ALA A 332 -17.68 -31.72 -6.27
N VAL A 333 -16.45 -31.33 -5.91
CA VAL A 333 -15.22 -32.04 -6.25
C VAL A 333 -14.29 -32.08 -5.04
N GLU A 334 -13.24 -32.90 -5.10
CA GLU A 334 -12.18 -32.93 -4.09
C GLU A 334 -10.83 -32.69 -4.77
N ILE A 335 -10.03 -31.80 -4.21
CA ILE A 335 -8.69 -31.43 -4.70
C ILE A 335 -7.70 -31.63 -3.56
N ASP A 336 -6.80 -32.60 -3.68
CA ASP A 336 -5.81 -32.95 -2.64
C ASP A 336 -6.42 -33.08 -1.23
N GLY A 337 -7.57 -33.76 -1.13
CA GLY A 337 -8.29 -33.95 0.14
C GLY A 337 -9.10 -32.74 0.63
N ARG A 338 -9.12 -31.62 -0.12
CA ARG A 338 -9.95 -30.45 0.17
C ARG A 338 -11.26 -30.50 -0.61
N PRO A 339 -12.42 -30.41 0.04
CA PRO A 339 -13.70 -30.26 -0.65
C PRO A 339 -13.74 -28.93 -1.40
N ALA A 340 -14.33 -28.93 -2.59
CA ALA A 340 -14.37 -27.77 -3.47
C ALA A 340 -15.63 -27.74 -4.35
N TRP A 341 -15.96 -26.55 -4.84
CA TRP A 341 -17.06 -26.29 -5.75
C TRP A 341 -16.51 -25.91 -7.12
N GLN A 342 -16.83 -26.70 -8.14
CA GLN A 342 -16.41 -26.46 -9.52
C GLN A 342 -17.49 -25.75 -10.34
N PHE A 343 -17.07 -24.72 -11.06
CA PHE A 343 -17.92 -23.95 -11.98
C PHE A 343 -17.32 -23.96 -13.38
N ASP A 344 -18.17 -24.09 -14.39
CA ASP A 344 -17.81 -23.78 -15.77
C ASP A 344 -17.87 -22.27 -15.93
N LEU A 345 -16.72 -21.65 -16.22
CA LEU A 345 -16.61 -20.20 -16.32
C LEU A 345 -16.64 -19.76 -17.79
N PRO A 346 -17.13 -18.54 -18.07
CA PRO A 346 -17.03 -17.98 -19.41
C PRO A 346 -15.56 -17.92 -19.85
N PRO A 347 -15.29 -17.95 -21.17
CA PRO A 347 -13.92 -17.89 -21.68
C PRO A 347 -13.12 -16.74 -21.06
N GLY A 348 -12.00 -17.07 -20.43
CA GLY A 348 -11.12 -16.10 -19.77
C GLY A 348 -10.01 -15.59 -20.70
N TRP A 349 -8.89 -15.21 -20.11
CA TRP A 349 -7.70 -14.81 -20.85
C TRP A 349 -7.28 -15.91 -21.85
N GLN A 350 -7.05 -15.52 -23.10
CA GLN A 350 -6.87 -16.40 -24.28
C GLN A 350 -8.15 -17.02 -24.88
N GLY A 351 -9.33 -16.67 -24.37
CA GLY A 351 -10.62 -17.01 -24.99
C GLY A 351 -10.97 -18.50 -24.95
N LEU A 352 -10.35 -19.26 -24.03
CA LEU A 352 -10.59 -20.70 -23.90
C LEU A 352 -11.64 -20.98 -22.82
N PRO A 353 -12.63 -21.86 -23.09
CA PRO A 353 -13.53 -22.34 -22.07
C PRO A 353 -12.76 -23.19 -21.05
N GLY A 354 -13.18 -23.12 -19.79
CA GLY A 354 -12.58 -23.89 -18.72
C GLY A 354 -13.44 -23.91 -17.48
N SER A 355 -13.06 -24.78 -16.54
CA SER A 355 -13.71 -24.87 -15.24
C SER A 355 -12.71 -24.58 -14.13
N VAL A 356 -13.20 -23.92 -13.07
CA VAL A 356 -12.40 -23.60 -11.89
C VAL A 356 -13.05 -24.22 -10.67
N ALA A 357 -12.26 -24.94 -9.87
CA ALA A 357 -12.68 -25.46 -8.58
C ALA A 357 -12.18 -24.54 -7.47
N PHE A 358 -13.10 -24.08 -6.62
CA PHE A 358 -12.82 -23.21 -5.48
C PHE A 358 -12.99 -24.01 -4.18
N ASP A 359 -12.02 -23.88 -3.28
CA ASP A 359 -12.03 -24.48 -1.95
C ASP A 359 -13.33 -24.15 -1.21
N SER A 360 -14.01 -25.16 -0.66
CA SER A 360 -15.32 -24.95 -0.07
C SER A 360 -15.26 -24.13 1.22
N GLU A 361 -14.12 -24.05 1.91
CA GLU A 361 -14.00 -23.32 3.17
C GLU A 361 -13.60 -21.86 2.92
N THR A 362 -12.59 -21.65 2.08
CA THR A 362 -11.98 -20.34 1.85
C THR A 362 -12.44 -19.67 0.56
N GLY A 363 -12.98 -20.42 -0.41
CA GLY A 363 -13.28 -19.89 -1.74
C GLY A 363 -12.03 -19.66 -2.60
N ILE A 364 -10.82 -20.04 -2.18
CA ILE A 364 -9.61 -19.90 -3.00
C ILE A 364 -9.66 -20.89 -4.16
N ALA A 365 -9.25 -20.46 -5.36
CA ALA A 365 -9.15 -21.36 -6.51
C ALA A 365 -8.06 -22.42 -6.28
N LEU A 366 -8.45 -23.69 -6.38
CA LEU A 366 -7.58 -24.85 -6.20
C LEU A 366 -7.20 -25.51 -7.52
N ARG A 367 -8.07 -25.43 -8.53
CA ARG A 367 -7.81 -26.03 -9.85
C ARG A 367 -8.41 -25.20 -10.96
N TRP A 368 -7.68 -25.05 -12.06
CA TRP A 368 -8.19 -24.52 -13.31
C TRP A 368 -7.94 -25.54 -14.41
N HIS A 369 -9.01 -25.96 -15.07
CA HIS A 369 -8.99 -26.94 -16.14
C HIS A 369 -9.45 -26.33 -17.45
N THR A 370 -8.69 -26.54 -18.52
CA THR A 370 -9.07 -26.22 -19.90
C THR A 370 -8.85 -27.46 -20.78
N ALA A 371 -9.21 -27.35 -22.05
CA ALA A 371 -9.01 -28.43 -23.03
C ALA A 371 -7.53 -28.84 -23.22
N PHE A 372 -6.56 -27.98 -22.87
CA PHE A 372 -5.14 -28.21 -23.14
C PHE A 372 -4.28 -28.32 -21.89
N GLN A 373 -4.78 -27.81 -20.75
CA GLN A 373 -4.00 -27.78 -19.53
C GLN A 373 -4.88 -27.90 -18.29
N THR A 374 -4.31 -28.45 -17.23
CA THR A 374 -4.86 -28.38 -15.87
C THR A 374 -3.76 -27.87 -14.94
N ILE A 375 -4.06 -26.84 -14.14
CA ILE A 375 -3.22 -26.40 -13.04
C ILE A 375 -3.96 -26.71 -11.75
N GLU A 376 -3.30 -27.35 -10.79
CA GLU A 376 -3.88 -27.74 -9.50
C GLU A 376 -2.92 -27.41 -8.35
N PHE A 377 -3.45 -26.91 -7.24
CA PHE A 377 -2.71 -26.74 -6.01
C PHE A 377 -2.77 -28.00 -5.14
N THR A 378 -1.60 -28.42 -4.66
CA THR A 378 -1.43 -29.51 -3.70
C THR A 378 -0.63 -29.01 -2.50
N HIS A 379 -0.87 -29.61 -1.33
CA HIS A 379 -0.26 -29.25 -0.05
C HIS A 379 -0.37 -27.75 0.26
N LEU A 380 -1.56 -27.18 0.01
CA LEU A 380 -1.81 -25.75 0.15
C LEU A 380 -2.05 -25.38 1.62
N ASP A 381 -1.21 -24.49 2.14
CA ASP A 381 -1.43 -23.76 3.39
C ASP A 381 -1.90 -22.33 3.06
N VAL A 382 -2.93 -21.87 3.75
CA VAL A 382 -3.55 -20.56 3.55
C VAL A 382 -3.46 -19.75 4.85
N GLY A 383 -3.13 -18.47 4.76
CA GLY A 383 -3.08 -17.53 5.89
C GLY A 383 -1.85 -17.71 6.80
N THR A 384 -0.82 -18.43 6.35
CA THR A 384 0.44 -18.58 7.11
C THR A 384 1.28 -17.32 6.99
N GLU A 385 1.72 -16.73 8.10
CA GLU A 385 2.64 -15.58 8.07
C GLU A 385 3.93 -15.93 7.30
N LEU A 386 4.27 -15.12 6.31
CA LEU A 386 5.45 -15.30 5.45
C LEU A 386 6.43 -14.14 5.69
N ALA A 387 7.63 -14.49 6.14
CA ALA A 387 8.70 -13.54 6.43
C ALA A 387 9.17 -12.79 5.18
N ASP A 388 9.59 -11.54 5.33
CA ASP A 388 10.04 -10.68 4.22
C ASP A 388 11.24 -11.26 3.48
N GLU A 389 12.15 -11.91 4.20
CA GLU A 389 13.37 -12.49 3.64
C GLU A 389 13.08 -13.61 2.63
N LEU A 390 11.89 -14.21 2.65
CA LEU A 390 11.48 -15.20 1.65
C LEU A 390 11.39 -14.59 0.24
N PHE A 391 11.10 -13.31 0.15
CA PHE A 391 10.87 -12.57 -1.09
C PHE A 391 12.03 -11.65 -1.46
N SER A 392 13.19 -11.81 -0.80
CA SER A 392 14.43 -11.15 -1.20
C SER A 392 15.27 -12.06 -2.09
N GLY A 393 15.85 -11.50 -3.15
CA GLY A 393 16.86 -12.16 -3.97
C GLY A 393 18.31 -11.87 -3.58
N ASP A 394 18.53 -11.07 -2.53
CA ASP A 394 19.84 -10.64 -2.03
C ASP A 394 20.54 -11.70 -1.14
#